data_AF-A0A1C3H2K4-F1
#
_entry.id   AF-A0A1C3H2K4-F1
#
_cell.length_a   1.000
_cell.length_b   1.000
_cell.length_c   1.000
_cell.angle_alpha   90.00
_cell.angle_beta   90.00
_cell.angle_gamma   90.00
#
_symmetry.space_group_name_H-M   'P 1'
#
loop_
_entity.id
_entity.type
_entity.pdbx_description
1 polymer ?
#
loop_
_entity_poly.entity_id
_entity_poly.type
_entity_poly.pdbx_seq_one_letter_code
_entity_poly.pdbx_strand_id
1 'polypeptide(L)'
;MNALEHMHELLAALELALLEAGWWGDASPDDAALASVEPFCVDTLRFSEWLQWVYIPKMRAYMAAHGELPERSGLLAIAEEAWRGSAEDTSGLLLVMRALDGLVNNDAATPQHLQEVRRRYQRH
;
A
#
# COMPACT_ATOMS: atom_id res chain seq x y z
N MET A 1 -9.45 18.83 0.07
CA MET A 1 -8.30 17.91 0.18
C MET A 1 -7.77 17.61 -1.21
N ASN A 2 -6.48 17.76 -1.41
CA ASN A 2 -5.77 17.44 -2.66
C ASN A 2 -5.49 15.93 -2.72
N ALA A 3 -5.29 15.37 -3.92
CA ALA A 3 -4.96 13.96 -4.14
C ALA A 3 -3.73 13.51 -3.33
N LEU A 4 -2.74 14.39 -3.13
CA LEU A 4 -1.59 14.11 -2.26
C LEU A 4 -2.00 13.86 -0.81
N GLU A 5 -2.93 14.64 -0.25
CA GLU A 5 -3.40 14.45 1.13
C GLU A 5 -4.11 13.11 1.27
N HIS A 6 -4.98 12.76 0.31
CA HIS A 6 -5.61 11.44 0.26
C HIS A 6 -4.57 10.32 0.20
N MET A 7 -3.52 10.48 -0.59
CA MET A 7 -2.46 9.46 -0.66
C MET A 7 -1.72 9.30 0.67
N HIS A 8 -1.41 10.40 1.39
CA HIS A 8 -0.81 10.30 2.72
C HIS A 8 -1.72 9.55 3.71
N GLU A 9 -3.03 9.82 3.69
CA GLU A 9 -4.01 9.10 4.51
C GLU A 9 -4.06 7.62 4.17
N LEU A 10 -4.04 7.28 2.88
CA LEU A 10 -4.05 5.90 2.41
C LEU A 10 -2.78 5.15 2.79
N LEU A 11 -1.61 5.79 2.72
CA LEU A 11 -0.37 5.18 3.19
C LEU A 11 -0.41 4.92 4.70
N ALA A 12 -0.94 5.85 5.50
CA ALA A 12 -1.13 5.62 6.94
C ALA A 12 -2.14 4.49 7.21
N ALA A 13 -3.24 4.42 6.43
CA ALA A 13 -4.20 3.32 6.53
C ALA A 13 -3.59 1.98 6.11
N LEU A 14 -2.65 1.96 5.16
CA LEU A 14 -1.93 0.76 4.75
C LEU A 14 -1.05 0.23 5.88
N GLU A 15 -0.37 1.12 6.61
CA GLU A 15 0.41 0.77 7.81
C GLU A 15 -0.50 0.13 8.88
N LEU A 16 -1.65 0.74 9.16
CA LEU A 16 -2.64 0.19 10.10
C LEU A 16 -3.20 -1.17 9.65
N ALA A 17 -3.49 -1.33 8.36
CA ALA A 17 -3.96 -2.58 7.80
C ALA A 17 -2.91 -3.70 7.91
N LEU A 18 -1.62 -3.38 7.73
CA LEU A 18 -0.52 -4.32 7.93
C LEU A 18 -0.36 -4.71 9.41
N LEU A 19 -0.57 -3.75 10.33
CA LEU A 19 -0.58 -4.01 11.77
C LEU A 19 -1.76 -4.92 12.16
N GLU A 20 -2.98 -4.66 11.67
CA GLU A 20 -4.16 -5.51 11.91
C GLU A 20 -3.97 -6.94 11.41
N ALA A 21 -3.31 -7.11 10.25
CA ALA A 21 -2.99 -8.42 9.69
C ALA A 21 -1.82 -9.13 10.40
N GLY A 22 -1.14 -8.46 11.34
CA GLY A 22 0.05 -9.01 12.02
C GLY A 22 1.27 -9.14 11.09
N TRP A 23 1.30 -8.39 9.99
CA TRP A 23 2.34 -8.45 8.97
C TRP A 23 3.30 -7.26 9.00
N TRP A 24 3.05 -6.29 9.87
CA TRP A 24 4.00 -5.24 10.16
C TRP A 24 5.20 -5.81 10.93
N GLY A 25 6.40 -5.66 10.36
CA GLY A 25 7.63 -6.14 10.97
C GLY A 25 8.34 -5.06 11.79
N ASP A 26 8.83 -5.41 12.97
CA ASP A 26 9.65 -4.52 13.80
C ASP A 26 11.11 -4.42 13.31
N ALA A 27 11.60 -5.45 12.62
CA ALA A 27 12.96 -5.52 12.10
C ALA A 27 12.97 -5.34 10.58
N SER A 28 13.84 -4.45 10.09
CA SER A 28 14.09 -4.30 8.66
C SER A 28 14.74 -5.58 8.11
N PRO A 29 14.38 -6.00 6.89
CA PRO A 29 15.14 -7.01 6.16
C PRO A 29 16.58 -6.56 5.94
N ASP A 30 17.46 -7.52 5.66
CA ASP A 30 18.85 -7.25 5.32
C ASP A 30 18.94 -6.32 4.09
N ASP A 31 19.94 -5.44 4.07
CA ASP A 31 20.17 -4.50 2.95
C ASP A 31 20.27 -5.23 1.59
N ALA A 32 20.79 -6.46 1.58
CA ALA A 32 20.86 -7.29 0.38
C ALA A 32 19.48 -7.71 -0.14
N ALA A 33 18.50 -7.97 0.76
CA ALA A 33 17.14 -8.30 0.40
C ALA A 33 16.39 -7.06 -0.13
N LEU A 34 16.65 -5.89 0.45
CA LEU A 34 16.09 -4.61 -0.03
C LEU A 34 16.71 -4.16 -1.37
N ALA A 35 17.91 -4.62 -1.69
CA ALA A 35 18.64 -4.30 -2.91
C ALA A 35 18.41 -5.29 -4.06
N SER A 36 17.40 -6.18 -3.96
CA SER A 36 17.07 -7.09 -5.06
C SER A 36 16.75 -6.34 -6.35
N VAL A 37 17.26 -6.89 -7.46
CA VAL A 37 17.04 -6.37 -8.82
C VAL A 37 15.76 -6.88 -9.45
N GLU A 38 15.13 -7.91 -8.86
CA GLU A 38 13.89 -8.48 -9.36
C GLU A 38 12.70 -7.54 -9.08
N PRO A 39 11.68 -7.51 -9.96
CA PRO A 39 10.49 -6.71 -9.73
C PRO A 39 9.87 -7.02 -8.37
N PHE A 40 9.57 -5.99 -7.59
CA PHE A 40 8.98 -6.10 -6.24
C PHE A 40 9.81 -6.91 -5.23
N CYS A 41 11.09 -7.16 -5.51
CA CYS A 41 11.96 -7.98 -4.66
C CYS A 41 11.34 -9.35 -4.32
N VAL A 42 10.56 -9.93 -5.25
CA VAL A 42 9.78 -11.16 -5.00
C VAL A 42 10.60 -12.39 -4.62
N ASP A 43 11.89 -12.37 -4.92
CA ASP A 43 12.86 -13.41 -4.61
C ASP A 43 13.34 -13.37 -3.15
N THR A 44 13.25 -12.21 -2.51
CA THR A 44 13.94 -11.90 -1.25
C THR A 44 13.00 -11.41 -0.15
N LEU A 45 11.82 -10.88 -0.51
CA LEU A 45 10.84 -10.33 0.43
C LEU A 45 9.48 -10.98 0.25
N ARG A 46 8.76 -11.14 1.37
CA ARG A 46 7.30 -11.33 1.30
C ARG A 46 6.68 -10.05 0.79
N PHE A 47 5.54 -10.17 0.11
CA PHE A 47 4.85 -9.00 -0.42
C PHE A 47 4.49 -7.97 0.68
N SER A 48 4.15 -8.42 1.89
CA SER A 48 3.94 -7.54 3.04
C SER A 48 5.19 -6.76 3.47
N GLU A 49 6.36 -7.39 3.46
CA GLU A 49 7.65 -6.75 3.77
C GLU A 49 8.01 -5.73 2.69
N TRP A 50 7.78 -6.07 1.42
CA TRP A 50 7.96 -5.14 0.30
C TRP A 50 7.06 -3.90 0.44
N LEU A 51 5.80 -4.06 0.88
CA LEU A 51 4.90 -2.93 1.13
C LEU A 51 5.47 -1.97 2.18
N GLN A 52 5.88 -2.52 3.32
CA GLN A 52 6.39 -1.74 4.44
C GLN A 52 7.71 -1.03 4.12
N TRP A 53 8.69 -1.77 3.60
CA TRP A 53 10.07 -1.30 3.54
C TRP A 53 10.45 -0.69 2.20
N VAL A 54 9.72 -0.99 1.13
CA VAL A 54 10.01 -0.49 -0.22
C VAL A 54 8.90 0.43 -0.70
N TYR A 55 7.65 -0.04 -0.75
CA TYR A 55 6.56 0.69 -1.38
C TYR A 55 6.20 1.98 -0.64
N ILE A 56 5.91 1.90 0.67
CA ILE A 56 5.49 3.07 1.47
C ILE A 56 6.57 4.16 1.46
N PRO A 57 7.85 3.89 1.77
CA PRO A 57 8.90 4.91 1.74
C PRO A 57 9.10 5.50 0.34
N LYS A 58 9.06 4.66 -0.70
CA LYS A 58 9.22 5.11 -2.09
C LYS A 58 8.10 6.03 -2.54
N MET A 59 6.85 5.71 -2.20
CA MET A 59 5.71 6.58 -2.51
C MET A 59 5.80 7.92 -1.79
N ARG A 60 6.15 7.92 -0.49
CA ARG A 60 6.36 9.18 0.26
C ARG A 60 7.48 10.03 -0.36
N ALA A 61 8.60 9.41 -0.71
CA ALA A 61 9.71 10.12 -1.35
C ALA A 61 9.34 10.67 -2.73
N TYR A 62 8.61 9.90 -3.55
CA TYR A 62 8.13 10.35 -4.86
C TYR A 62 7.24 11.60 -4.72
N MET A 63 6.26 11.56 -3.82
CA MET A 63 5.36 12.69 -3.58
C MET A 63 6.11 13.92 -3.08
N ALA A 64 7.11 13.74 -2.20
CA ALA A 64 7.93 14.84 -1.70
C ALA A 64 8.82 15.47 -2.80
N ALA A 65 9.32 14.66 -3.74
CA ALA A 65 10.20 15.11 -4.80
C ALA A 65 9.44 15.76 -5.98
N HIS A 66 8.31 15.19 -6.37
CA HIS A 66 7.57 15.59 -7.57
C HIS A 66 6.36 16.48 -7.28
N GLY A 67 5.81 16.43 -6.06
CA GLY A 67 4.59 17.16 -5.73
C GLY A 67 3.35 16.64 -6.46
N GLU A 68 3.37 15.40 -6.94
CA GLU A 68 2.27 14.75 -7.65
C GLU A 68 2.24 13.24 -7.35
N LEU A 69 1.17 12.58 -7.80
CA LEU A 69 1.05 11.12 -7.74
C LEU A 69 1.68 10.50 -9.01
N PRO A 70 2.11 9.23 -8.97
CA PRO A 70 2.52 8.52 -10.17
C PRO A 70 1.37 8.48 -11.19
N GLU A 71 1.69 8.29 -12.47
CA GLU A 71 0.66 8.30 -13.53
C GLU A 71 -0.30 7.10 -13.45
N ARG A 72 0.20 5.95 -12.98
CA ARG A 72 -0.55 4.69 -12.92
C ARG A 72 -0.12 3.84 -11.73
N SER A 73 -1.05 3.09 -11.18
CA SER A 73 -0.80 2.09 -10.15
C SER A 73 -1.59 0.81 -10.44
N GLY A 74 -1.02 -0.34 -10.07
CA GLY A 74 -1.62 -1.67 -10.23
C GLY A 74 -1.34 -2.55 -9.02
N LEU A 75 -1.29 -1.94 -7.83
CA LEU A 75 -0.93 -2.59 -6.60
C LEU A 75 -1.95 -3.66 -6.20
N LEU A 76 -3.24 -3.39 -6.39
CA LEU A 76 -4.33 -4.28 -6.03
C LEU A 76 -4.23 -5.62 -6.76
N ALA A 77 -3.98 -5.60 -8.06
CA ALA A 77 -3.89 -6.83 -8.87
C ALA A 77 -2.74 -7.74 -8.40
N ILE A 78 -1.61 -7.13 -8.00
CA ILE A 78 -0.46 -7.86 -7.46
C ILE A 78 -0.81 -8.45 -6.10
N ALA A 79 -1.49 -7.69 -5.24
CA ALA A 79 -1.90 -8.13 -3.91
C ALA A 79 -2.91 -9.28 -3.95
N GLU A 80 -3.88 -9.22 -4.85
CA GLU A 80 -4.87 -10.29 -5.06
C GLU A 80 -4.22 -11.60 -5.49
N GLU A 81 -3.15 -11.53 -6.28
CA GLU A 81 -2.37 -12.72 -6.65
C GLU A 81 -1.47 -13.19 -5.51
N ALA A 82 -0.75 -12.27 -4.86
CA ALA A 82 0.18 -12.58 -3.77
C ALA A 82 -0.53 -13.23 -2.56
N TRP A 83 -1.78 -12.86 -2.30
CA TRP A 83 -2.57 -13.39 -1.19
C TRP A 83 -3.67 -14.35 -1.63
N ARG A 84 -3.63 -14.82 -2.87
CA ARG A 84 -4.59 -15.80 -3.40
C ARG A 84 -4.56 -17.07 -2.53
N GLY A 85 -5.66 -17.32 -1.82
CA GLY A 85 -5.78 -18.50 -0.95
C GLY A 85 -5.07 -18.39 0.41
N SER A 86 -4.66 -17.19 0.82
CA SER A 86 -4.25 -16.95 2.21
C SER A 86 -5.42 -17.21 3.16
N ALA A 87 -5.11 -17.76 4.34
CA ALA A 87 -6.07 -17.99 5.41
C ALA A 87 -6.27 -16.75 6.30
N GLU A 88 -5.43 -15.73 6.14
CA GLU A 88 -5.46 -14.48 6.91
C GLU A 88 -6.48 -13.50 6.31
N ASP A 89 -7.01 -12.60 7.14
CA ASP A 89 -7.95 -11.57 6.69
C ASP A 89 -7.20 -10.45 5.97
N THR A 90 -7.20 -10.49 4.63
CA THR A 90 -6.60 -9.45 3.79
C THR A 90 -7.60 -8.38 3.35
N SER A 91 -8.85 -8.43 3.81
CA SER A 91 -9.92 -7.53 3.35
C SER A 91 -9.58 -6.06 3.58
N GLY A 92 -9.00 -5.75 4.75
CA GLY A 92 -8.55 -4.41 5.10
C GLY A 92 -7.42 -3.88 4.22
N LEU A 93 -6.47 -4.74 3.86
CA LEU A 93 -5.35 -4.40 2.99
C LEU A 93 -5.80 -4.18 1.55
N LEU A 94 -6.61 -5.11 1.01
CA LEU A 94 -7.16 -5.01 -0.34
C LEU A 94 -8.06 -3.77 -0.50
N LEU A 95 -8.81 -3.40 0.54
CA LEU A 95 -9.60 -2.16 0.54
C LEU A 95 -8.71 -0.92 0.38
N VAL A 96 -7.63 -0.81 1.15
CA VAL A 96 -6.70 0.32 1.09
C VAL A 96 -6.00 0.36 -0.28
N MET A 97 -5.54 -0.77 -0.79
CA MET A 97 -4.89 -0.85 -2.10
C MET A 97 -5.83 -0.48 -3.24
N ARG A 98 -7.10 -0.88 -3.16
CA ARG A 98 -8.13 -0.47 -4.13
C ARG A 98 -8.35 1.04 -4.11
N ALA A 99 -8.40 1.65 -2.93
CA ALA A 99 -8.52 3.10 -2.80
C ALA A 99 -7.29 3.82 -3.38
N LEU A 100 -6.10 3.24 -3.19
CA LEU A 100 -4.83 3.78 -3.69
C LEU A 100 -4.78 3.72 -5.22
N ASP A 101 -5.01 2.54 -5.80
CA ASP A 101 -5.03 2.37 -7.24
C ASP A 101 -6.11 3.24 -7.89
N GLY A 102 -7.30 3.34 -7.28
CA GLY A 102 -8.35 4.23 -7.75
C GLY A 102 -7.92 5.70 -7.73
N LEU A 103 -7.28 6.15 -6.65
CA LEU A 103 -6.80 7.52 -6.52
C LEU A 103 -5.74 7.87 -7.57
N VAL A 104 -4.80 6.95 -7.84
CA VAL A 104 -3.76 7.14 -8.84
C VAL A 104 -4.33 7.08 -10.25
N ASN A 105 -5.18 6.11 -10.55
CA ASN A 105 -5.75 5.90 -11.88
C ASN A 105 -6.96 6.81 -12.17
N ASN A 106 -7.34 7.68 -11.23
CA ASN A 106 -8.50 8.57 -11.29
C ASN A 106 -9.82 7.83 -11.57
N ASP A 107 -10.06 6.72 -10.84
CA ASP A 107 -11.27 5.92 -10.94
C ASP A 107 -12.48 6.68 -10.34
N ALA A 108 -13.64 6.60 -11.01
CA ALA A 108 -14.90 7.17 -10.55
C ALA A 108 -15.36 6.62 -9.18
N ALA A 109 -14.98 5.39 -8.83
CA ALA A 109 -15.31 4.78 -7.54
C ALA A 109 -14.42 5.24 -6.37
N THR A 110 -13.35 6.00 -6.64
CA THR A 110 -12.38 6.45 -5.62
C THR A 110 -13.00 7.11 -4.40
N PRO A 111 -13.98 8.04 -4.51
CA PRO A 111 -14.56 8.69 -3.34
C PRO A 111 -15.23 7.70 -2.37
N GLN A 112 -15.84 6.64 -2.91
CA GLN A 112 -16.47 5.60 -2.11
C GLN A 112 -15.40 4.79 -1.34
N HIS A 113 -14.34 4.35 -2.02
CA HIS A 113 -13.26 3.61 -1.38
C HIS A 113 -12.55 4.44 -0.30
N LEU A 114 -12.29 5.73 -0.56
CA LEU A 114 -11.74 6.64 0.44
C LEU A 114 -12.65 6.71 1.67
N GLN A 115 -13.96 6.88 1.48
CA GLN A 115 -14.89 6.93 2.61
C GLN A 115 -14.87 5.64 3.43
N GLU A 116 -14.79 4.48 2.78
CA GLU A 116 -14.76 3.19 3.45
C GLU A 116 -13.46 2.99 4.25
N VAL A 117 -12.31 3.33 3.67
CA VAL A 117 -11.01 3.33 4.37
C VAL A 117 -11.06 4.24 5.59
N ARG A 118 -11.58 5.46 5.46
CA ARG A 118 -11.73 6.38 6.60
C ARG A 118 -12.61 5.81 7.71
N ARG A 119 -13.74 5.20 7.34
CA ARG A 119 -14.64 4.57 8.33
C ARG A 119 -13.97 3.46 9.12
N ARG A 120 -13.03 2.74 8.50
CA ARG A 120 -12.28 1.65 9.12
C ARG A 120 -11.11 2.16 9.97
N TYR A 121 -10.29 3.07 9.45
CA TYR A 121 -8.99 3.40 10.04
C TYR A 121 -8.84 4.82 10.60
N GLN A 122 -9.82 5.72 10.41
CA GLN A 122 -9.80 7.08 10.98
C GLN A 122 -10.72 7.27 12.19
N ARG A 123 -11.30 6.21 12.75
CA ARG A 123 -12.06 6.30 14.01
C ARG A 123 -11.12 6.20 15.21
N HIS A 124 -10.46 7.29 15.59
CA HIS A 124 -10.07 7.56 16.98
C HIS A 124 -9.99 9.06 17.22
#